data_AF-A7RXX3-F1
#
_entry.id   AF-A7RXX3-F1
#
_cell.length_a   1.000
_cell.length_b   1.000
_cell.length_c   1.000
_cell.angle_alpha   90.00
_cell.angle_beta   90.00
_cell.angle_gamma   90.00
#
_symmetry.space_group_name_H-M   'P 1'
#
loop_
_entity.id
_entity.type
_entity.pdbx_description
1 polymer ?
#
loop_
_entity_poly.entity_id
_entity_poly.type
_entity_poly.pdbx_seq_one_letter_code
_entity_poly.pdbx_strand_id
1 'polypeptide(L)'
;MLSRLRLAGSLGVRSSRLLQAAKPSAPALTRFCQSQVQQKKEDEVPEFGQFWRDVKANMMAKTGETGQLMFFGGLAAYLLSNEILIIHEETYIAAVMGGTFYWLMKKAGGPIAEMLDNTSQEILDAFNVGRNASIKHLQDAIDNEKHLEHMLSCRTDIIEMMRENNVMGMELEYRNNVHHVVKEVKKRLDYQVEMETFHRKVEQAHIIDWVEKEVIKSITPQQEKESISQCIRDLKAMAV
;
A
#
# COMPACT_ATOMS: atom_id res chain seq x y z
N MET A 1 -4.21 -25.86 -82.59
CA MET A 1 -4.91 -24.57 -82.42
C MET A 1 -4.97 -24.28 -80.92
N LEU A 2 -4.51 -23.19 -80.32
CA LEU A 2 -3.85 -21.96 -80.73
C LEU A 2 -2.98 -21.53 -79.53
N SER A 3 -1.84 -20.93 -79.83
CA SER A 3 -0.90 -20.31 -78.89
C SER A 3 -1.30 -18.84 -78.63
N ARG A 4 -0.68 -18.23 -77.59
CA ARG A 4 -0.48 -16.78 -77.34
C ARG A 4 -1.65 -16.05 -76.66
N LEU A 5 -1.49 -14.99 -75.86
CA LEU A 5 -0.46 -14.37 -75.02
C LEU A 5 -1.16 -13.10 -74.47
N ARG A 6 -0.89 -12.70 -73.21
CA ARG A 6 -0.86 -11.31 -72.68
C ARG A 6 -2.13 -10.47 -72.40
N LEU A 7 -2.20 -10.09 -71.10
CA LEU A 7 -2.16 -8.74 -70.50
C LEU A 7 -3.41 -7.81 -70.49
N ALA A 8 -3.66 -7.34 -69.26
CA ALA A 8 -4.21 -6.04 -68.81
C ALA A 8 -5.74 -5.80 -68.90
N GLY A 9 -6.30 -5.42 -67.74
CA GLY A 9 -7.65 -4.84 -67.63
C GLY A 9 -8.03 -4.54 -66.19
N SER A 10 -8.03 -3.26 -65.84
CA SER A 10 -8.39 -2.62 -64.57
C SER A 10 -9.72 -3.01 -63.93
N LEU A 11 -9.79 -2.90 -62.59
CA LEU A 11 -10.84 -2.28 -61.74
C LEU A 11 -10.61 -2.85 -60.33
N GLY A 12 -10.10 -2.11 -59.36
CA GLY A 12 -10.92 -1.22 -58.53
C GLY A 12 -11.35 -1.97 -57.26
N VAL A 13 -10.89 -1.53 -56.09
CA VAL A 13 -11.68 -1.36 -54.85
C VAL A 13 -10.73 -1.00 -53.69
N ARG A 14 -11.10 0.11 -53.05
CA ARG A 14 -10.57 0.72 -51.83
C ARG A 14 -10.52 -0.29 -50.67
N SER A 15 -9.47 -0.20 -49.85
CA SER A 15 -9.56 0.06 -48.39
C SER A 15 -8.35 -0.56 -47.69
N SER A 16 -7.28 0.22 -47.47
CA SER A 16 -6.15 -0.16 -46.61
C SER A 16 -5.38 1.09 -46.20
N ARG A 17 -5.97 1.93 -45.34
CA ARG A 17 -5.25 2.95 -44.57
C ARG A 17 -5.94 3.22 -43.24
N LEU A 18 -5.96 2.24 -42.35
CA LEU A 18 -6.06 2.49 -40.92
C LEU A 18 -5.34 1.34 -40.23
N LEU A 19 -4.15 1.64 -39.73
CA LEU A 19 -3.44 1.02 -38.61
C LEU A 19 -1.96 1.37 -38.75
N GLN A 20 -1.65 2.65 -38.51
CA GLN A 20 -0.30 3.06 -38.17
C GLN A 20 -0.28 3.26 -36.66
N ALA A 21 0.58 2.49 -36.01
CA ALA A 21 0.78 2.43 -34.57
C ALA A 21 1.01 3.82 -33.98
N ALA A 22 0.13 4.21 -33.06
CA ALA A 22 0.37 5.32 -32.16
C ALA A 22 1.49 4.92 -31.18
N LYS A 23 2.67 5.50 -31.35
CA LYS A 23 3.74 5.45 -30.36
C LYS A 23 3.22 6.11 -29.07
N PRO A 24 3.51 5.57 -27.87
CA PRO A 24 3.19 6.27 -26.64
C PRO A 24 4.10 7.51 -26.59
N SER A 25 3.52 8.68 -26.88
CA SER A 25 4.14 9.95 -26.53
C SER A 25 4.28 9.97 -25.01
N ALA A 26 5.52 10.05 -24.55
CA ALA A 26 5.84 10.34 -23.16
C ALA A 26 4.90 11.45 -22.65
N PRO A 27 4.27 11.32 -21.47
CA PRO A 27 3.42 12.37 -20.97
C PRO A 27 4.29 13.62 -20.82
N ALA A 28 3.93 14.69 -21.54
CA ALA A 28 4.43 16.03 -21.32
C ALA A 28 3.89 16.61 -19.98
N LEU A 29 3.77 15.77 -18.95
CA LEU A 29 3.44 16.12 -17.59
C LEU A 29 4.73 16.47 -16.85
N THR A 30 5.22 17.68 -17.11
CA THR A 30 6.00 18.43 -16.11
C THR A 30 6.03 19.92 -16.37
N ARG A 31 5.44 20.44 -17.46
CA ARG A 31 5.40 21.89 -17.71
C ARG A 31 4.15 22.63 -17.23
N PHE A 32 3.12 21.92 -16.76
CA PHE A 32 1.87 22.59 -16.33
C PHE A 32 1.76 22.87 -14.81
N CYS A 33 2.77 22.52 -14.01
CA CYS A 33 2.73 22.77 -12.56
C CYS A 33 4.07 23.24 -11.96
N GLN A 34 4.97 23.77 -12.80
CA GLN A 34 5.97 24.72 -12.34
C GLN A 34 5.54 26.09 -12.83
N SER A 35 4.56 26.69 -12.17
CA SER A 35 4.76 28.10 -11.88
C SER A 35 6.05 28.14 -11.07
N GLN A 36 7.15 28.46 -11.75
CA GLN A 36 8.25 29.12 -11.06
C GLN A 36 7.55 30.26 -10.32
N VAL A 37 7.41 30.15 -9.00
CA VAL A 37 7.15 31.31 -8.17
C VAL A 37 8.32 32.20 -8.51
N GLN A 38 8.10 33.16 -9.41
CA GLN A 38 9.03 34.24 -9.65
C GLN A 38 9.33 34.73 -8.24
N GLN A 39 10.58 34.55 -7.80
CA GLN A 39 11.08 35.25 -6.64
C GLN A 39 10.94 36.72 -7.01
N LYS A 40 9.78 37.27 -6.68
CA LYS A 40 9.53 38.68 -6.68
C LYS A 40 10.63 39.20 -5.76
N LYS A 41 11.59 39.92 -6.34
CA LYS A 41 12.50 40.78 -5.57
C LYS A 41 11.60 41.42 -4.53
N GLU A 42 11.83 41.14 -3.24
CA GLU A 42 11.08 41.79 -2.17
C GLU A 42 11.14 43.27 -2.48
N ASP A 43 10.02 43.82 -2.97
CA ASP A 43 9.83 45.25 -3.00
C ASP A 43 9.81 45.58 -1.51
N GLU A 44 10.96 46.04 -0.99
CA GLU A 44 11.10 46.43 0.42
C GLU A 44 9.92 47.32 0.74
N VAL A 45 8.96 46.77 1.50
CA VAL A 45 7.79 47.52 1.93
C VAL A 45 8.35 48.73 2.66
N PRO A 46 7.99 49.96 2.27
CA PRO A 46 8.62 51.11 2.86
C PRO A 46 8.28 51.13 4.34
N GLU A 47 9.25 50.74 5.17
CA GLU A 47 9.06 50.72 6.60
C GLU A 47 8.72 52.13 7.06
N PHE A 48 7.78 52.23 7.99
CA PHE A 48 7.38 53.50 8.56
C PHE A 48 8.61 54.24 9.10
N GLY A 49 8.91 55.41 8.50
CA GLY A 49 10.08 56.21 8.85
C GLY A 49 11.32 56.04 7.96
N GLN A 50 11.26 55.26 6.86
CA GLN A 50 12.34 55.21 5.86
C GLN A 50 12.71 56.60 5.33
N PHE A 51 11.72 57.44 4.99
CA PHE A 51 11.97 58.82 4.58
C PHE A 51 12.83 59.59 5.61
N TRP A 52 12.52 59.49 6.90
CA TRP A 52 13.28 60.17 7.96
C TRP A 52 14.67 59.56 8.15
N ARG A 53 14.82 58.25 7.96
CA ARG A 53 16.14 57.57 7.98
C ARG A 53 16.99 57.97 6.79
N ASP A 54 16.43 58.09 5.60
CA ASP A 54 17.12 58.49 4.38
C ASP A 54 17.53 59.97 4.44
N VAL A 55 16.63 60.84 4.90
CA VAL A 55 16.94 62.26 5.15
C VAL A 55 18.05 62.37 6.20
N LYS A 56 17.97 61.59 7.29
CA LYS A 56 19.03 61.54 8.30
C LYS A 56 20.34 61.05 7.70
N ALA A 57 20.36 59.95 6.96
CA ALA A 57 21.57 59.39 6.35
C ALA A 57 22.23 60.38 5.38
N ASN A 58 21.43 61.05 4.55
CA ASN A 58 21.91 62.08 3.63
C ASN A 58 22.49 63.31 4.35
N MET A 59 21.90 63.70 5.48
CA MET A 59 22.39 64.79 6.31
C MET A 59 23.68 64.40 7.04
N MET A 60 23.71 63.21 7.66
CA MET A 60 24.90 62.66 8.33
C MET A 60 26.10 62.54 7.39
N ALA A 61 25.87 62.08 6.16
CA ALA A 61 26.91 61.95 5.14
C ALA A 61 27.55 63.29 4.73
N LYS A 62 26.84 64.41 4.90
CA LYS A 62 27.30 65.74 4.46
C LYS A 62 27.75 66.65 5.60
N THR A 63 27.10 66.59 6.76
CA THR A 63 27.28 67.55 7.87
C THR A 63 27.64 66.89 9.21
N GLY A 64 27.88 65.58 9.22
CA GLY A 64 28.28 64.81 10.41
C GLY A 64 27.16 64.67 11.45
N GLU A 65 27.46 64.00 12.57
CA GLU A 65 26.46 63.77 13.66
C GLU A 65 25.90 65.06 14.25
N THR A 66 26.68 66.13 14.23
CA THR A 66 26.26 67.46 14.70
C THR A 66 25.32 68.19 13.74
N GLY A 67 25.31 67.81 12.46
CA GLY A 67 24.53 68.48 11.43
C GLY A 67 23.03 68.41 11.67
N GLN A 68 22.53 67.26 12.12
CA GLN A 68 21.13 67.08 12.46
C GLN A 68 20.70 67.96 13.64
N LEU A 69 21.49 67.95 14.71
CA LEU A 69 21.18 68.75 15.90
C LEU A 69 21.20 70.25 15.60
N MET A 70 22.21 70.72 14.84
CA MET A 70 22.32 72.13 14.46
C MET A 70 21.20 72.56 13.51
N PHE A 71 20.75 71.69 12.60
CA PHE A 71 19.64 71.98 11.71
C PHE A 71 18.32 72.16 12.46
N PHE A 72 17.95 71.21 13.34
CA PHE A 72 16.72 71.32 14.13
C PHE A 72 16.80 72.44 15.18
N GLY A 73 17.94 72.62 15.84
CA GLY A 73 18.16 73.72 16.78
C GLY A 73 18.11 75.09 16.09
N GLY A 74 18.73 75.22 14.91
CA GLY A 74 18.69 76.44 14.10
C GLY A 74 17.30 76.75 13.56
N LEU A 75 16.55 75.74 13.10
CA LEU A 75 15.17 75.91 12.66
C LEU A 75 14.26 76.33 13.82
N ALA A 76 14.41 75.72 15.00
CA ALA A 76 13.67 76.12 16.20
C ALA A 76 13.99 77.57 16.62
N ALA A 77 15.27 77.94 16.64
CA ALA A 77 15.70 79.31 16.94
C ALA A 77 15.19 80.33 15.91
N TYR A 78 15.16 79.96 14.62
CA TYR A 78 14.62 80.79 13.55
C TYR A 78 13.12 81.01 13.69
N LEU A 79 12.35 79.97 14.05
CA LEU A 79 10.90 80.05 14.27
C LEU A 79 10.54 80.94 15.47
N LEU A 80 11.35 80.88 16.54
CA LEU A 80 11.21 81.76 17.71
C LEU A 80 11.63 83.19 17.38
N SER A 81 12.71 83.38 16.62
CA SER A 81 13.24 84.70 16.29
C SER A 81 12.37 85.51 15.33
N ASN A 82 11.58 84.85 14.47
CA ASN A 82 10.67 85.51 13.54
C ASN A 82 9.22 85.60 14.04
N GLU A 83 8.98 85.31 15.33
CA GLU A 83 7.64 85.27 15.95
C GLU A 83 6.62 84.39 15.20
N ILE A 84 7.09 83.44 14.39
CA ILE A 84 6.23 82.45 13.73
C ILE A 84 5.69 81.47 14.77
N LEU A 85 6.45 81.23 15.85
CA LEU A 85 6.03 80.45 17.02
C LEU A 85 5.98 81.38 18.25
N ILE A 86 4.79 81.89 18.57
CA ILE A 86 4.53 82.76 19.73
C ILE A 86 4.19 81.88 20.94
N ILE A 87 4.91 82.01 22.05
CA ILE A 87 4.66 81.25 23.28
C ILE A 87 3.41 81.82 23.99
N HIS A 88 2.23 81.37 23.55
CA HIS A 88 0.92 81.65 24.17
C HIS A 88 0.31 80.38 24.79
N GLU A 89 -0.76 80.52 25.57
CA GLU A 89 -1.51 79.41 26.19
C GLU A 89 -1.86 78.28 25.20
N GLU A 90 -2.17 78.61 23.93
CA GLU A 90 -2.48 77.62 22.90
C GLU A 90 -1.27 76.74 22.52
N THR A 91 -0.06 77.31 22.49
CA THR A 91 1.17 76.55 22.18
C THR A 91 1.55 75.58 23.30
N TYR A 92 1.21 75.91 24.54
CA TYR A 92 1.38 75.02 25.68
C TYR A 92 0.45 73.80 25.56
N ILE A 93 -0.82 74.03 25.22
CA ILE A 93 -1.79 72.95 24.97
C ILE A 93 -1.32 72.07 23.80
N ALA A 94 -0.82 72.67 22.71
CA ALA A 94 -0.28 71.93 21.57
C ALA A 94 0.92 71.06 21.96
N ALA A 95 1.83 71.55 22.81
CA ALA A 95 2.97 70.78 23.31
C ALA A 95 2.54 69.58 24.17
N VAL A 96 1.58 69.77 25.07
CA VAL A 96 1.03 68.68 25.90
C VAL A 96 0.29 67.64 25.04
N MET A 97 -0.54 68.08 24.09
CA MET A 97 -1.20 67.19 23.13
C MET A 97 -0.19 66.40 22.31
N GLY A 98 0.84 67.05 21.76
CA GLY A 98 1.92 66.39 21.03
C GLY A 98 2.67 65.35 21.89
N GLY A 99 2.94 65.68 23.16
CA GLY A 99 3.57 64.76 24.10
C GLY A 99 2.72 63.53 24.40
N THR A 100 1.40 63.71 24.60
CA THR A 100 0.48 62.58 24.83
C THR A 100 0.32 61.70 23.58
N PHE A 101 0.26 62.29 22.38
CA PHE A 101 0.25 61.54 21.12
C PHE A 101 1.53 60.72 20.90
N TYR A 102 2.70 61.31 21.18
CA TYR A 102 3.97 60.59 21.11
C TYR A 102 4.00 59.39 22.08
N TRP A 103 3.53 59.59 23.32
CA TRP A 103 3.45 58.53 24.31
C TRP A 103 2.48 57.41 23.89
N LEU A 104 1.33 57.78 23.32
CA LEU A 104 0.34 56.83 22.80
C LEU A 104 0.92 55.99 21.65
N MET A 105 1.58 56.61 20.67
CA MET A 105 2.22 55.89 19.57
C MET A 105 3.31 54.93 20.07
N LYS A 106 4.13 55.35 21.04
CA LYS A 106 5.18 54.50 21.62
C LYS A 106 4.60 53.27 22.33
N LYS A 107 3.46 53.42 23.02
CA LYS A 107 2.82 52.32 23.76
C LYS A 107 1.96 51.42 22.87
N ALA A 108 1.32 51.97 21.85
CA ALA A 108 0.45 51.23 20.93
C ALA A 108 1.22 50.46 19.85
N GLY A 109 2.46 50.86 19.52
CA GLY A 109 3.25 50.21 18.47
C GLY A 109 3.54 48.73 18.72
N GLY A 110 3.95 48.36 19.94
CA GLY A 110 4.23 46.98 20.33
C GLY A 110 3.06 46.01 20.14
N PRO A 111 1.89 46.24 20.77
CA PRO A 111 0.75 45.33 20.63
C PRO A 111 0.18 45.28 19.21
N ILE A 112 0.26 46.38 18.44
CA ILE A 112 -0.18 46.36 17.03
C ILE A 112 0.77 45.51 16.19
N ALA A 113 2.09 45.60 16.41
CA ALA A 113 3.07 44.78 15.70
C ALA A 113 2.86 43.29 16.00
N GLU A 114 2.70 42.92 17.28
CA GLU A 114 2.44 41.52 17.67
C GLU A 114 1.14 40.98 17.07
N MET A 115 0.07 41.79 16.99
CA MET A 115 -1.19 41.40 16.33
C MET A 115 -1.03 41.20 14.82
N LEU A 116 -0.21 42.03 14.16
CA LEU A 116 0.08 41.90 12.74
C LEU A 116 0.94 40.67 12.43
N ASP A 117 1.95 40.40 13.28
CA ASP A 117 2.80 39.23 13.15
C ASP A 117 2.01 37.93 13.35
N ASN A 118 1.13 37.88 14.35
CA ASN A 118 0.29 36.71 14.61
C ASN A 118 -0.67 36.42 13.45
N THR A 119 -1.32 37.44 12.89
CA THR A 119 -2.21 37.28 11.72
C THR A 119 -1.43 36.88 10.47
N SER A 120 -0.22 37.39 10.28
CA SER A 120 0.66 36.96 9.20
C SER A 120 1.05 35.49 9.32
N GLN A 121 1.44 35.05 10.52
CA GLN A 121 1.78 33.66 10.80
C GLN A 121 0.59 32.72 10.59
N GLU A 122 -0.61 33.10 11.06
CA GLU A 122 -1.83 32.31 10.87
C GLU A 122 -2.17 32.12 9.39
N ILE A 123 -2.01 33.17 8.57
CA ILE A 123 -2.22 33.08 7.11
C ILE A 123 -1.20 32.13 6.48
N LEU A 124 0.09 32.25 6.85
CA LEU A 124 1.14 31.36 6.35
C LEU A 124 0.89 29.91 6.74
N ASP A 125 0.49 29.66 7.98
CA ASP A 125 0.18 28.32 8.48
C ASP A 125 -1.03 27.72 7.75
N ALA A 126 -2.08 28.50 7.51
CA ALA A 126 -3.23 28.04 6.73
C ALA A 126 -2.84 27.64 5.31
N PHE A 127 -1.97 28.41 4.63
CA PHE A 127 -1.45 28.05 3.31
C PHE A 127 -0.57 26.80 3.35
N ASN A 128 0.28 26.67 4.37
CA ASN A 128 1.13 25.49 4.55
C ASN A 128 0.30 24.22 4.79
N VAL A 129 -0.75 24.30 5.60
CA VAL A 129 -1.69 23.20 5.83
C VAL A 129 -2.40 22.80 4.53
N GLY A 130 -2.93 23.77 3.77
CA GLY A 130 -3.59 23.51 2.49
C GLY A 130 -2.66 22.87 1.44
N ARG A 131 -1.42 23.36 1.36
CA ARG A 131 -0.37 22.79 0.50
C ARG A 131 -0.04 21.35 0.91
N ASN A 132 0.18 21.10 2.19
CA ASN A 132 0.51 19.77 2.70
C ASN A 132 -0.64 18.78 2.51
N ALA A 133 -1.88 19.22 2.69
CA ALA A 133 -3.07 18.40 2.43
C ALA A 133 -3.16 18.01 0.94
N SER A 134 -2.88 18.96 0.04
CA SER A 134 -2.87 18.72 -1.41
C SER A 134 -1.75 17.75 -1.82
N ILE A 135 -0.55 17.89 -1.25
CA ILE A 135 0.57 16.96 -1.48
C ILE A 135 0.20 15.55 -1.02
N LYS A 136 -0.38 15.41 0.18
CA LYS A 136 -0.83 14.10 0.70
C LYS A 136 -1.90 13.48 -0.20
N HIS A 137 -2.91 14.24 -0.59
CA HIS A 137 -3.97 13.75 -1.48
C HIS A 137 -3.40 13.27 -2.84
N LEU A 138 -2.46 14.01 -3.42
CA LEU A 138 -1.80 13.59 -4.66
C LEU A 138 -0.93 12.34 -4.46
N GLN A 139 -0.23 12.23 -3.34
CA GLN A 139 0.56 11.05 -3.00
C GLN A 139 -0.33 9.81 -2.84
N ASP A 140 -1.44 9.94 -2.12
CA ASP A 140 -2.41 8.86 -1.93
C ASP A 140 -3.05 8.43 -3.26
N ALA A 141 -3.34 9.39 -4.14
CA ALA A 141 -3.85 9.09 -5.50
C ALA A 141 -2.82 8.31 -6.34
N ILE A 142 -1.54 8.72 -6.31
CA ILE A 142 -0.45 8.03 -7.01
C ILE A 142 -0.28 6.60 -6.48
N ASP A 143 -0.32 6.41 -5.16
CA ASP A 143 -0.13 5.08 -4.58
C ASP A 143 -1.32 4.15 -4.85
N ASN A 144 -2.54 4.69 -4.93
CA ASN A 144 -3.71 3.95 -5.42
C ASN A 144 -3.58 3.56 -6.91
N GLU A 145 -3.10 4.46 -7.77
CA GLU A 145 -2.87 4.16 -9.19
C GLU A 145 -1.83 3.06 -9.40
N LYS A 146 -0.72 3.09 -8.65
CA LYS A 146 0.30 2.01 -8.68
C LYS A 146 -0.30 0.66 -8.25
N HIS A 147 -1.16 0.66 -7.25
CA HIS A 147 -1.83 -0.56 -6.80
C HIS A 147 -2.76 -1.10 -7.90
N LEU A 148 -3.49 -0.24 -8.61
CA LEU A 148 -4.31 -0.64 -9.75
C LEU A 148 -3.48 -1.22 -10.90
N GLU A 149 -2.34 -0.60 -11.24
CA GLU A 149 -1.42 -1.12 -12.25
C GLU A 149 -0.92 -2.53 -11.89
N HIS A 150 -0.53 -2.74 -10.63
CA HIS A 150 -0.11 -4.06 -10.13
C HIS A 150 -1.24 -5.10 -10.20
N MET A 151 -2.48 -4.71 -9.89
CA MET A 151 -3.64 -5.61 -10.02
C MET A 151 -3.94 -5.96 -11.48
N LEU A 152 -3.74 -5.01 -12.41
CA LEU A 152 -3.87 -5.28 -13.84
C LEU A 152 -2.81 -6.26 -14.34
N SER A 153 -1.56 -6.17 -13.87
CA SER A 153 -0.54 -7.17 -14.19
C SER A 153 -0.86 -8.54 -13.59
N CYS A 154 -1.36 -8.60 -12.35
CA CYS A 154 -1.69 -9.87 -11.69
C CYS A 154 -2.90 -10.60 -12.32
N ARG A 155 -3.76 -9.88 -13.05
CA ARG A 155 -4.95 -10.45 -13.68
C ARG A 155 -4.63 -11.59 -14.65
N THR A 156 -3.54 -11.50 -15.41
CA THR A 156 -3.15 -12.57 -16.34
C THR A 156 -2.79 -13.84 -15.60
N ASP A 157 -2.06 -13.69 -14.50
CA ASP A 157 -1.58 -14.78 -13.67
C ASP A 157 -2.76 -15.48 -12.98
N ILE A 158 -3.73 -14.72 -12.48
CA ILE A 158 -4.96 -15.28 -11.89
C ILE A 158 -5.73 -16.11 -12.92
N ILE A 159 -5.85 -15.63 -14.17
CA ILE A 159 -6.54 -16.37 -15.24
C ILE A 159 -5.78 -17.66 -15.58
N GLU A 160 -4.46 -17.62 -15.62
CA GLU A 160 -3.63 -18.80 -15.84
C GLU A 160 -3.78 -19.81 -14.71
N MET A 161 -3.71 -19.38 -13.45
CA MET A 161 -3.95 -20.23 -12.28
C MET A 161 -5.34 -20.86 -12.30
N MET A 162 -6.39 -20.11 -12.69
CA MET A 162 -7.74 -20.65 -12.82
C MET A 162 -7.83 -21.72 -13.92
N ARG A 163 -7.14 -21.51 -15.05
CA ARG A 163 -7.07 -22.50 -16.13
C ARG A 163 -6.38 -23.76 -15.66
N GLU A 164 -5.23 -23.63 -15.01
CA GLU A 164 -4.46 -24.77 -14.49
C GLU A 164 -5.23 -25.53 -13.42
N ASN A 165 -5.91 -24.82 -12.51
CA ASN A 165 -6.76 -25.44 -11.49
C ASN A 165 -7.89 -26.28 -12.12
N ASN A 166 -8.54 -25.78 -13.18
CA ASN A 166 -9.56 -26.57 -13.89
C ASN A 166 -8.98 -27.83 -14.54
N VAL A 167 -7.81 -27.72 -15.19
CA VAL A 167 -7.12 -28.89 -15.77
C VAL A 167 -6.76 -29.90 -14.69
N MET A 168 -6.21 -29.45 -13.57
CA MET A 168 -5.87 -30.29 -12.42
C MET A 168 -7.12 -30.97 -11.84
N GLY A 169 -8.24 -30.25 -11.73
CA GLY A 169 -9.51 -30.78 -11.25
C GLY A 169 -10.02 -31.92 -12.13
N MET A 170 -9.99 -31.75 -13.45
CA MET A 170 -10.38 -32.80 -14.40
C MET A 170 -9.48 -34.05 -14.31
N GLU A 171 -8.16 -33.86 -14.19
CA GLU A 171 -7.20 -34.95 -14.02
C GLU A 171 -7.41 -35.71 -12.70
N LEU A 172 -7.73 -34.98 -11.63
CA LEU A 172 -8.00 -35.56 -10.32
C LEU A 172 -9.27 -36.42 -10.34
N GLU A 173 -10.35 -35.93 -10.93
CA GLU A 173 -11.58 -36.70 -11.12
C GLU A 173 -11.36 -37.95 -11.97
N TYR A 174 -10.61 -37.83 -13.07
CA TYR A 174 -10.23 -38.98 -13.89
C TYR A 174 -9.49 -40.05 -13.08
N ARG A 175 -8.48 -39.65 -12.30
CA ARG A 175 -7.71 -40.56 -11.43
C ARG A 175 -8.58 -41.18 -10.35
N ASN A 176 -9.46 -40.41 -9.71
CA ASN A 176 -10.39 -40.91 -8.71
C ASN A 176 -11.32 -41.99 -9.27
N ASN A 177 -11.86 -41.78 -10.48
CA ASN A 177 -12.71 -42.75 -11.15
C ASN A 177 -11.95 -44.06 -11.45
N VAL A 178 -10.72 -43.97 -11.95
CA VAL A 178 -9.88 -45.16 -12.18
C VAL A 178 -9.57 -45.88 -10.86
N HIS A 179 -9.18 -45.15 -9.81
CA HIS A 179 -8.92 -45.73 -8.49
C HIS A 179 -10.18 -46.37 -7.88
N HIS A 180 -11.35 -45.78 -8.07
CA HIS A 180 -12.62 -46.33 -7.63
C HIS A 180 -12.92 -47.67 -8.32
N VAL A 181 -12.78 -47.74 -9.65
CA VAL A 181 -12.98 -49.00 -10.40
C VAL A 181 -11.99 -50.07 -9.94
N VAL A 182 -10.71 -49.73 -9.79
CA VAL A 182 -9.68 -50.67 -9.30
C VAL A 182 -10.03 -51.17 -7.90
N LYS A 183 -10.49 -50.29 -7.00
CA LYS A 183 -10.90 -50.64 -5.64
C LYS A 183 -12.09 -51.61 -5.64
N GLU A 184 -13.10 -51.36 -6.46
CA GLU A 184 -14.27 -52.24 -6.56
C GLU A 184 -13.91 -53.61 -7.14
N VAL A 185 -13.11 -53.67 -8.20
CA VAL A 185 -12.64 -54.94 -8.77
C VAL A 185 -11.81 -55.72 -7.75
N LYS A 186 -10.88 -55.05 -7.07
CA LYS A 186 -10.08 -55.66 -6.02
C LYS A 186 -10.96 -56.21 -4.90
N LYS A 187 -11.96 -55.46 -4.45
CA LYS A 187 -12.90 -55.91 -3.41
C LYS A 187 -13.62 -57.20 -3.79
N ARG A 188 -14.00 -57.39 -5.06
CA ARG A 188 -14.62 -58.63 -5.54
C ARG A 188 -13.64 -59.80 -5.51
N LEU A 189 -12.38 -59.56 -5.91
CA LEU A 189 -11.35 -60.58 -5.89
C LEU A 189 -10.96 -60.97 -4.45
N ASP A 190 -10.74 -59.97 -3.59
CA ASP A 190 -10.43 -60.19 -2.17
C ASP A 190 -11.57 -60.97 -1.50
N TYR A 191 -12.84 -60.66 -1.81
CA TYR A 191 -13.99 -61.43 -1.33
C TYR A 191 -13.95 -62.91 -1.75
N GLN A 192 -13.57 -63.22 -2.99
CA GLN A 192 -13.43 -64.60 -3.45
C GLN A 192 -12.31 -65.32 -2.68
N VAL A 193 -11.17 -64.67 -2.50
CA VAL A 193 -10.04 -65.22 -1.72
C VAL A 193 -10.46 -65.45 -0.26
N GLU A 194 -11.20 -64.52 0.34
CA GLU A 194 -11.74 -64.67 1.69
C GLU A 194 -12.74 -65.82 1.80
N MET A 195 -13.62 -66.01 0.81
CA MET A 195 -14.55 -67.15 0.77
C MET A 195 -13.84 -68.49 0.65
N GLU A 196 -12.83 -68.60 -0.22
CA GLU A 196 -12.03 -69.82 -0.39
C GLU A 196 -11.26 -70.15 0.90
N THR A 197 -10.63 -69.15 1.52
CA THR A 197 -9.92 -69.34 2.79
C THR A 197 -10.88 -69.67 3.93
N PHE A 198 -12.09 -69.11 3.94
CA PHE A 198 -13.13 -69.46 4.90
C PHE A 198 -13.63 -70.90 4.70
N HIS A 199 -13.90 -71.33 3.46
CA HIS A 199 -14.35 -72.68 3.16
C HIS A 199 -13.34 -73.73 3.63
N ARG A 200 -12.06 -73.54 3.29
CA ARG A 200 -10.98 -74.42 3.76
C ARG A 200 -10.90 -74.48 5.29
N LYS A 201 -11.12 -73.37 5.99
CA LYS A 201 -11.14 -73.34 7.47
C LYS A 201 -12.33 -74.12 8.03
N VAL A 202 -13.51 -73.99 7.43
CA VAL A 202 -14.72 -74.72 7.85
C VAL A 202 -14.56 -76.22 7.60
N GLU A 203 -14.05 -76.61 6.43
CA GLU A 203 -13.75 -78.01 6.11
C GLU A 203 -12.75 -78.60 7.11
N GLN A 204 -11.64 -77.89 7.39
CA GLN A 204 -10.66 -78.31 8.39
C GLN A 204 -11.28 -78.46 9.77
N ALA A 205 -12.10 -77.49 10.22
CA ALA A 205 -12.77 -77.57 11.51
C ALA A 205 -13.76 -78.75 11.57
N HIS A 206 -14.50 -79.01 10.49
CA HIS A 206 -15.43 -80.13 10.42
C HIS A 206 -14.70 -81.48 10.41
N ILE A 207 -13.59 -81.60 9.68
CA ILE A 207 -12.76 -82.81 9.68
C ILE A 207 -12.20 -83.07 11.08
N ILE A 208 -11.72 -82.03 11.79
CA ILE A 208 -11.21 -82.17 13.16
C ILE A 208 -12.31 -82.68 14.10
N ASP A 209 -13.50 -82.06 14.08
CA ASP A 209 -14.65 -82.46 14.91
C ASP A 209 -15.15 -83.89 14.57
N TRP A 210 -15.17 -84.24 13.29
CA TRP A 210 -15.55 -85.59 12.84
C TRP A 210 -14.54 -86.64 13.30
N VAL A 211 -13.23 -86.38 13.13
CA VAL A 211 -12.16 -87.27 13.60
C VAL A 211 -12.23 -87.41 15.13
N GLU A 212 -12.44 -86.34 15.87
CA GLU A 212 -12.58 -86.38 17.33
C GLU A 212 -13.75 -87.27 17.75
N LYS A 213 -14.92 -87.11 17.13
CA LYS A 213 -16.12 -87.93 17.41
C LYS A 213 -15.93 -89.40 17.07
N GLU A 214 -15.39 -89.72 15.89
CA GLU A 214 -15.17 -91.11 15.49
C GLU A 214 -14.07 -91.76 16.33
N VAL A 215 -13.01 -91.03 16.72
CA VAL A 215 -12.01 -91.55 17.67
C VAL A 215 -12.65 -91.86 19.01
N ILE A 216 -13.42 -90.94 19.62
CA ILE A 216 -14.12 -91.16 20.90
C ILE A 216 -15.07 -92.37 20.81
N LYS A 217 -15.81 -92.50 19.70
CA LYS A 217 -16.74 -93.61 19.47
C LYS A 217 -16.04 -94.95 19.23
N SER A 218 -14.87 -94.95 18.59
CA SER A 218 -14.08 -96.16 18.34
C SER A 218 -13.43 -96.73 19.59
N ILE A 219 -13.25 -95.92 20.64
CA ILE A 219 -12.73 -96.36 21.93
C ILE A 219 -13.83 -97.17 22.64
N THR A 220 -13.71 -98.50 22.57
CA THR A 220 -14.59 -99.39 23.33
C THR A 220 -14.15 -99.46 24.80
N PRO A 221 -15.06 -99.63 25.77
CA PRO A 221 -14.69 -99.73 27.19
C PRO A 221 -13.80 -100.95 27.49
N GLN A 222 -13.77 -101.93 26.60
CA GLN A 222 -12.84 -103.07 26.67
C GLN A 222 -11.42 -102.67 26.27
N GLN A 223 -11.29 -101.88 25.20
CA GLN A 223 -10.01 -101.34 24.75
C GLN A 223 -9.42 -100.35 25.76
N GLU A 224 -10.24 -99.56 26.48
CA GLU A 224 -9.76 -98.71 27.58
C GLU A 224 -9.08 -99.54 28.68
N LYS A 225 -9.68 -100.67 29.08
CA LYS A 225 -9.08 -101.57 30.08
C LYS A 225 -7.79 -102.21 29.57
N GLU A 226 -7.74 -102.60 28.30
CA GLU A 226 -6.54 -103.15 27.67
C GLU A 226 -5.42 -102.09 27.57
N SER A 227 -5.73 -100.85 27.21
CA SER A 227 -4.79 -99.73 27.23
C SER A 227 -4.26 -99.44 28.63
N ILE A 228 -5.11 -99.45 29.67
CA ILE A 228 -4.65 -99.32 31.08
C ILE A 228 -3.70 -100.48 31.44
N SER A 229 -4.00 -101.71 31.02
CA SER A 229 -3.12 -102.86 31.24
C SER A 229 -1.78 -102.72 30.53
N GLN A 230 -1.76 -102.11 29.34
CA GLN A 230 -0.55 -101.84 28.58
C GLN A 230 0.27 -100.74 29.26
N CYS A 231 -0.35 -99.64 29.72
CA CYS A 231 0.34 -98.61 30.51
C CYS A 231 0.96 -99.17 31.80
N ILE A 232 0.29 -100.11 32.49
CA ILE A 232 0.86 -100.80 33.65
C ILE A 232 2.08 -101.64 33.24
N ARG A 233 2.03 -102.30 32.07
CA ARG A 233 3.17 -103.06 31.52
C ARG A 233 4.33 -102.12 31.17
N ASP A 234 4.07 -101.00 30.52
CA ASP A 234 5.08 -100.04 30.11
C ASP A 234 5.72 -99.35 31.33
N LEU A 235 4.94 -99.00 32.36
CA LEU A 235 5.47 -98.50 33.64
C LEU A 235 6.31 -99.55 34.37
N LYS A 236 5.90 -100.81 34.37
CA LYS A 236 6.72 -101.91 34.91
C LYS A 236 8.01 -102.11 34.12
N ALA A 237 8.00 -101.89 32.80
CA ALA A 237 9.18 -101.98 31.96
C ALA A 237 10.14 -100.80 32.15
N MET A 238 9.64 -99.59 32.46
CA MET A 238 10.46 -98.41 32.77
C MET A 238 10.94 -98.37 34.24
N ALA A 239 10.31 -99.12 35.13
CA ALA A 239 10.68 -99.22 36.56
C ALA A 239 11.79 -100.25 36.84
N VAL A 240 12.39 -100.80 35.78
CA VAL A 240 13.61 -101.64 35.76
C VAL A 240 14.71 -100.83 35.09
#